data_AF-A0A4Y8AWS1-F1
#
_entry.id   AF-A0A4Y8AWS1-F1
#
_cell.length_a   1.000
_cell.length_b   1.000
_cell.length_c   1.000
_cell.angle_alpha   90.00
_cell.angle_beta   90.00
_cell.angle_gamma   90.00
#
_symmetry.space_group_name_H-M   'P 1'
#
loop_
_entity.id
_entity.type
_entity.pdbx_description
1 polymer ?
#
loop_
_entity_poly.entity_id
_entity_poly.type
_entity_poly.pdbx_seq_one_letter_code
_entity_poly.pdbx_strand_id
1 'polypeptide(L)'
;MNKISPILFIEIKKHYPNIFIEILKIKTYTLLPFISENIKQGKEEKLYKNNLKATDLCKSYDTMFNMIFMNYYNNSKSEQQTSISFLNNLFLHRLVTTKGLEELNKLYHKN
;
A
#
# COMPACT_ATOMS: atom_id res chain seq x y z
N MET A 1 6.30 10.10 13.30
CA MET A 1 6.40 9.46 11.95
C MET A 1 6.42 10.55 10.89
N ASN A 2 7.48 10.61 10.09
CA ASN A 2 7.56 11.54 8.96
C ASN A 2 6.55 11.09 7.89
N LYS A 3 5.54 11.93 7.61
CA LYS A 3 4.51 11.64 6.61
C LYS A 3 5.09 11.94 5.22
N ILE A 4 5.22 10.93 4.38
CA ILE A 4 5.61 11.14 2.97
C ILE A 4 4.41 11.75 2.25
N SER A 5 4.57 13.00 1.79
CA SER A 5 3.54 13.70 1.04
C SER A 5 3.45 13.11 -0.37
N PRO A 6 2.24 12.88 -0.92
CA PRO A 6 2.09 12.48 -2.32
C PRO A 6 2.73 13.48 -3.30
N ILE A 7 2.75 14.76 -2.94
CA ILE A 7 3.43 15.83 -3.68
C ILE A 7 4.92 15.52 -3.88
N LEU A 8 5.57 14.81 -2.93
CA LEU A 8 6.98 14.45 -3.06
C LEU A 8 7.24 13.62 -4.32
N PHE A 9 6.37 12.65 -4.63
CA PHE A 9 6.54 11.81 -5.81
C PHE A 9 6.33 12.59 -7.11
N ILE A 10 5.46 13.62 -7.09
CA ILE A 10 5.25 14.52 -8.23
C ILE A 10 6.50 15.37 -8.45
N GLU A 11 7.01 15.99 -7.39
CA GLU A 11 8.21 16.82 -7.44
C GLU A 11 9.44 16.01 -7.87
N ILE A 12 9.59 14.78 -7.36
CA ILE A 12 10.64 13.85 -7.80
C ILE A 12 10.45 13.47 -9.27
N LYS A 13 9.23 13.15 -9.71
CA LYS A 13 8.96 12.84 -11.12
C LYS A 13 9.32 14.00 -12.05
N LYS A 14 9.01 15.24 -11.64
CA LYS A 14 9.21 16.46 -12.44
C LYS A 14 10.68 16.91 -12.46
N HIS A 15 11.34 16.91 -11.31
CA HIS A 15 12.67 17.50 -11.14
C HIS A 15 13.80 16.46 -11.15
N TYR A 16 13.50 15.18 -10.86
CA TYR A 16 14.48 14.10 -10.73
C TYR A 16 13.98 12.79 -11.37
N PRO A 17 13.72 12.76 -12.69
CA PRO A 17 13.10 11.61 -13.37
C PRO A 17 13.90 10.31 -13.23
N ASN A 18 15.23 10.37 -13.16
CA ASN A 18 16.07 9.20 -12.94
C ASN A 18 15.85 8.58 -11.55
N ILE A 19 15.70 9.42 -10.52
CA ILE A 19 15.36 8.96 -9.16
C ILE A 19 13.95 8.37 -9.15
N PHE A 20 13.01 8.99 -9.88
CA PHE A 20 11.67 8.46 -10.02
C PHE A 20 11.65 7.07 -10.66
N ILE A 21 12.48 6.81 -11.68
CA ILE A 21 12.62 5.48 -12.29
C ILE A 21 13.14 4.46 -11.27
N GLU A 22 14.13 4.82 -10.45
CA GLU A 22 14.62 3.92 -9.39
C GLU A 22 13.55 3.60 -8.34
N ILE A 23 12.71 4.57 -7.99
CA ILE A 23 11.54 4.35 -7.13
C ILE A 23 10.56 3.34 -7.76
N LEU A 24 10.30 3.45 -9.07
CA LEU A 24 9.44 2.48 -9.77
C LEU A 24 10.06 1.08 -9.79
N LYS A 25 11.39 0.97 -9.90
CA LYS A 25 12.10 -0.31 -9.79
C LYS A 25 11.95 -0.91 -8.40
N ILE A 26 12.09 -0.11 -7.32
CA ILE A 26 11.89 -0.58 -5.95
C ILE A 26 10.46 -1.10 -5.75
N LYS A 27 9.45 -0.40 -6.28
CA LYS A 27 8.06 -0.88 -6.24
C LYS A 27 7.94 -2.27 -6.89
N THR A 28 8.44 -2.41 -8.12
CA THR A 28 8.28 -3.64 -8.91
C THR A 28 9.09 -4.81 -8.38
N TYR A 29 10.35 -4.58 -8.02
CA TYR A 29 11.30 -5.66 -7.69
C TYR A 29 11.44 -5.93 -6.19
N THR A 30 10.95 -5.04 -5.33
CA THR A 30 11.05 -5.21 -3.87
C THR A 30 9.68 -5.22 -3.22
N LEU A 31 8.86 -4.20 -3.44
CA LEU A 31 7.61 -4.02 -2.70
C LEU A 31 6.53 -5.04 -3.09
N LEU A 32 6.29 -5.25 -4.40
CA LEU A 32 5.29 -6.23 -4.85
C LEU A 32 5.65 -7.67 -4.44
N PRO A 33 6.91 -8.15 -4.60
CA PRO A 33 7.32 -9.44 -4.07
C PRO A 33 7.16 -9.55 -2.55
N PHE A 34 7.54 -8.50 -1.81
CA PHE A 34 7.34 -8.45 -0.36
C PHE A 34 5.88 -8.62 0.04
N ILE A 35 4.96 -7.90 -0.61
CA ILE A 35 3.51 -8.02 -0.35
C ILE A 35 3.05 -9.45 -0.65
N SER A 36 3.50 -10.03 -1.76
CA SER A 36 3.12 -11.40 -2.14
C SER A 36 3.57 -12.44 -1.10
N GLU A 37 4.82 -12.37 -0.65
CA GLU A 37 5.35 -13.31 0.35
C GLU A 37 4.69 -13.08 1.72
N ASN A 38 4.45 -11.82 2.09
CA ASN A 38 3.74 -11.49 3.32
C ASN A 38 2.30 -12.05 3.32
N ILE A 39 1.61 -12.02 2.17
CA ILE A 39 0.30 -12.65 2.05
C ILE A 39 0.37 -14.17 2.23
N LYS A 40 1.38 -14.81 1.65
CA LYS A 40 1.61 -16.25 1.79
C LYS A 40 1.86 -16.63 3.25
N GLN A 41 2.81 -15.96 3.91
CA GLN A 41 3.12 -16.19 5.31
C GLN A 41 1.92 -15.90 6.22
N GLY A 42 1.21 -14.79 6.00
CA GLY A 42 0.02 -14.44 6.79
C GLY A 42 -1.10 -15.48 6.69
N LYS A 43 -1.21 -16.21 5.59
CA LYS A 43 -2.12 -17.36 5.46
C LYS A 43 -1.65 -18.56 6.27
N GLU A 44 -0.35 -18.90 6.21
CA GLU A 44 0.25 -19.98 7.00
C GLU A 44 0.03 -19.75 8.50
N GLU A 45 0.15 -18.49 8.95
CA GLU A 45 -0.08 -18.07 10.34
C GLU A 45 -1.58 -17.91 10.72
N LYS A 46 -2.49 -18.10 9.75
CA LYS A 46 -3.95 -17.91 9.85
C LYS A 46 -4.36 -16.48 10.23
N LEU A 47 -3.49 -15.51 9.99
CA LEU A 47 -3.75 -14.08 10.18
C LEU A 47 -4.53 -13.50 8.99
N TYR A 48 -4.32 -14.05 7.79
CA TYR A 48 -4.99 -13.63 6.57
C TYR A 48 -5.96 -14.69 6.04
N LYS A 49 -6.97 -14.25 5.27
CA LYS A 49 -7.99 -15.16 4.71
C LYS A 49 -7.39 -16.09 3.65
N ASN A 50 -7.71 -17.38 3.70
CA ASN A 50 -7.13 -18.39 2.80
C ASN A 50 -7.48 -18.17 1.32
N ASN A 51 -8.67 -17.61 1.04
CA ASN A 51 -9.15 -17.37 -0.32
C ASN A 51 -8.53 -16.13 -0.99
N LEU A 52 -7.64 -15.40 -0.33
CA LEU A 52 -6.96 -14.25 -0.93
C LEU A 52 -6.06 -14.69 -2.07
N LYS A 53 -6.18 -14.06 -3.22
CA LYS A 53 -5.23 -14.27 -4.32
C LYS A 53 -4.16 -13.19 -4.23
N ALA A 54 -2.94 -13.57 -3.85
CA ALA A 54 -1.83 -12.63 -3.68
C ALA A 54 -1.56 -11.82 -4.95
N THR A 55 -1.70 -12.46 -6.11
CA THR A 55 -1.60 -11.82 -7.44
C THR A 55 -2.62 -10.69 -7.62
N ASP A 56 -3.87 -10.91 -7.23
CA ASP A 56 -4.96 -9.94 -7.44
C ASP A 56 -4.83 -8.75 -6.48
N LEU A 57 -4.34 -9.02 -5.26
CA LEU A 57 -4.00 -7.99 -4.27
C LEU A 57 -2.81 -7.16 -4.73
N CYS A 58 -1.75 -7.78 -5.26
CA CYS A 58 -0.61 -7.05 -5.82
C CYS A 58 -1.02 -6.17 -7.01
N LYS A 59 -1.88 -6.68 -7.91
CA LYS A 59 -2.46 -5.88 -9.01
C LYS A 59 -3.30 -4.71 -8.50
N SER A 60 -4.13 -4.94 -7.48
CA SER A 60 -4.94 -3.89 -6.87
C SER A 60 -4.05 -2.82 -6.24
N TYR A 61 -3.02 -3.24 -5.50
CA TYR A 61 -2.03 -2.34 -4.90
C TYR A 61 -1.31 -1.51 -5.96
N ASP A 62 -0.81 -2.13 -7.02
CA ASP A 62 -0.14 -1.43 -8.11
C ASP A 62 -1.07 -0.43 -8.81
N THR A 63 -2.32 -0.82 -9.03
CA THR A 63 -3.35 0.07 -9.61
C THR A 63 -3.59 1.29 -8.71
N MET A 64 -3.75 1.08 -7.40
CA MET A 64 -3.92 2.17 -6.44
C MET A 64 -2.68 3.08 -6.41
N PHE A 65 -1.48 2.50 -6.39
CA PHE A 65 -0.24 3.25 -6.48
C PHE A 65 -0.20 4.11 -7.75
N ASN A 66 -0.52 3.54 -8.91
CA ASN A 66 -0.51 4.28 -10.16
C ASN A 66 -1.60 5.38 -10.19
N MET A 67 -2.80 5.11 -9.68
CA MET A 67 -3.85 6.12 -9.55
C MET A 67 -3.40 7.30 -8.68
N ILE A 68 -2.78 7.01 -7.53
CA ILE A 68 -2.33 8.02 -6.59
C ILE A 68 -1.12 8.76 -7.13
N PHE A 69 -0.09 8.09 -7.65
CA PHE A 69 1.21 8.71 -7.91
C PHE A 69 1.49 8.99 -9.40
N MET A 70 0.82 8.30 -10.33
CA MET A 70 0.99 8.50 -11.77
C MET A 70 -0.08 9.39 -12.39
N ASN A 71 -1.34 9.23 -11.96
CA ASN A 71 -2.52 9.89 -12.51
C ASN A 71 -3.06 10.99 -11.58
N TYR A 72 -2.16 11.78 -11.00
CA TYR A 72 -2.50 12.90 -10.12
C TYR A 72 -3.33 13.95 -10.86
N TYR A 73 -4.65 13.76 -10.92
CA TYR A 73 -5.60 14.82 -11.24
C TYR A 73 -5.64 15.82 -10.09
N ASN A 74 -6.08 17.05 -10.39
CA ASN A 74 -6.11 18.28 -9.58
C ASN A 74 -6.86 18.20 -8.23
N ASN A 75 -6.67 17.15 -7.42
CA ASN A 75 -7.27 16.99 -6.12
C ASN A 75 -6.46 17.76 -5.06
N SER A 76 -7.13 18.34 -4.08
CA SER A 76 -6.51 19.01 -2.95
C SER A 76 -5.76 18.03 -2.04
N LYS A 77 -4.75 18.51 -1.30
CA LYS A 77 -3.94 17.68 -0.39
C LYS A 77 -4.77 16.88 0.63
N SER A 78 -5.92 17.40 1.07
CA SER A 78 -6.82 16.72 2.02
C SER A 78 -7.59 15.56 1.38
N GLU A 79 -8.09 15.75 0.15
CA GLU A 79 -8.76 14.69 -0.60
C GLU A 79 -7.81 13.52 -0.86
N GLN A 80 -6.56 13.82 -1.20
CA GLN A 80 -5.51 12.83 -1.41
C GLN A 80 -5.25 11.97 -0.17
N GLN A 81 -5.09 12.61 1.00
CA GLN A 81 -4.85 11.91 2.26
C GLN A 81 -6.04 11.03 2.65
N THR A 82 -7.26 11.53 2.42
CA THR A 82 -8.49 10.78 2.66
C THR A 82 -8.60 9.57 1.75
N SER A 83 -8.33 9.71 0.44
CA SER A 83 -8.35 8.60 -0.51
C SER A 83 -7.30 7.54 -0.19
N ILE A 84 -6.07 7.94 0.16
CA ILE A 84 -5.01 7.00 0.57
C ILE A 84 -5.43 6.24 1.84
N SER A 85 -5.95 6.95 2.83
CA SER A 85 -6.43 6.35 4.08
C SER A 85 -7.57 5.35 3.82
N PHE A 86 -8.55 5.74 2.99
CA PHE A 86 -9.67 4.89 2.62
C PHE A 86 -9.23 3.63 1.86
N LEU A 87 -8.34 3.77 0.87
CA LEU A 87 -7.81 2.65 0.10
C LEU A 87 -6.99 1.70 0.97
N ASN A 88 -6.17 2.23 1.88
CA ASN A 88 -5.41 1.41 2.83
C ASN A 88 -6.35 0.65 3.78
N ASN A 89 -7.39 1.30 4.30
CA ASN A 89 -8.38 0.63 5.15
C ASN A 89 -9.13 -0.47 4.38
N LEU A 90 -9.56 -0.19 3.14
CA LEU A 90 -10.22 -1.17 2.29
C LEU A 90 -9.30 -2.38 2.03
N PHE A 91 -8.02 -2.12 1.77
CA PHE A 91 -7.02 -3.17 1.56
C PHE A 91 -6.87 -4.02 2.84
N LEU A 92 -6.60 -3.40 3.99
CA LEU A 92 -6.37 -4.09 5.27
C LEU A 92 -7.59 -4.88 5.75
N HIS A 93 -8.80 -4.31 5.68
CA HIS A 93 -10.02 -5.01 6.11
C HIS A 93 -10.36 -6.22 5.24
N ARG A 94 -9.90 -6.25 3.98
CA ARG A 94 -10.09 -7.42 3.12
C ARG A 94 -9.06 -8.52 3.39
N LEU A 95 -7.89 -8.18 3.92
CA LEU A 95 -6.78 -9.11 4.18
C LEU A 95 -6.99 -9.95 5.44
N VAL A 96 -7.32 -9.32 6.57
CA VAL A 96 -7.21 -9.96 7.88
C VAL A 96 -8.41 -10.85 8.24
N THR A 97 -8.15 -11.94 8.97
CA THR A 97 -9.17 -12.70 9.70
C THR A 97 -9.56 -11.95 10.99
N THR A 98 -10.54 -12.45 11.74
CA THR A 98 -10.82 -11.92 13.09
C THR A 98 -9.60 -12.00 14.00
N LYS A 99 -8.89 -13.13 13.98
CA LYS A 99 -7.59 -13.31 14.66
C LYS A 99 -6.55 -12.28 14.18
N GLY A 100 -6.44 -12.07 12.86
CA GLY A 100 -5.52 -11.08 12.31
C GLY A 100 -5.85 -9.65 12.74
N LEU A 101 -7.15 -9.33 12.85
CA LEU A 101 -7.61 -8.03 13.34
C LEU A 101 -7.30 -7.83 14.83
N GLU A 102 -7.46 -8.87 15.66
CA GLU A 102 -7.07 -8.84 17.07
C GLU A 102 -5.58 -8.56 17.25
N GLU A 103 -4.72 -9.24 16.48
CA GLU A 103 -3.27 -8.99 16.50
C GLU A 103 -2.92 -7.57 16.03
N LEU A 104 -3.59 -7.09 14.97
CA LEU A 104 -3.41 -5.71 14.49
C LEU A 104 -3.77 -4.70 15.59
N ASN A 105 -4.92 -4.89 16.26
CA ASN A 105 -5.38 -4.00 17.32
C ASN A 105 -4.44 -3.99 18.54
N LYS A 106 -3.83 -5.14 18.90
CA LYS A 106 -2.80 -5.19 19.95
C LYS A 106 -1.60 -4.31 19.65
N LEU A 107 -1.24 -4.14 18.37
CA LEU A 107 -0.11 -3.30 17.96
C LEU A 107 -0.49 -1.80 17.96
N TYR A 108 -1.71 -1.45 17.57
CA TYR A 108 -2.16 -0.06 17.51
C TYR A 108 -2.62 0.53 18.85
N HIS A 109 -3.09 -0.30 19.79
CA HIS A 109 -3.56 0.14 21.11
C HIS A 109 -2.56 -0.08 22.25
N LYS A 110 -1.29 -0.39 21.94
CA LYS A 110 -0.21 -0.52 22.92
C LYS A 110 0.52 0.80 23.24
N ASN A 111 0.01 1.93 22.77
CA ASN A 111 0.49 3.28 23.09
C ASN A 111 -0.62 4.08 23.78
#